data_AF-A0A7X7RMP4-F1
#
_entry.id   AF-A0A7X7RMP4-F1
#
_cell.length_a   1.000
_cell.length_b   1.000
_cell.length_c   1.000
_cell.angle_alpha   90.00
_cell.angle_beta   90.00
_cell.angle_gamma   90.00
#
_symmetry.space_group_name_H-M   'P 1'
#
loop_
_entity.id
_entity.type
_entity.pdbx_description
1 polymer ?
#
loop_
_entity_poly.entity_id
_entity_poly.type
_entity_poly.pdbx_seq_one_letter_code
_entity_poly.pdbx_strand_id
1 'polypeptide(L)'
;GLGTKYDSDWNLKWSSTETTLETMTLNPNVAYKINDRLSLAAGLRMMYLDFDHRKIPFDNDTIGALPPPFPPLPVIGSMSTRVKGDSWGYGYNLGVSYKITDTLDAGFVYRSRVRHTVKGDFEVNSSAGTVVPVDIPNPLPYGNASARGEIELPPSWTAGLNYRPVERLNIGLAAIYTEWSTYDDLTMTFGPTLGNHAKLPRSSEQKNWKDVWRLGLGAEYLLTERWSVQGGYVYDMDPINRSHTDTMLPPGDRHIFSTGVGYAIDTWTLNASYGLIMMQSCSRSVSNGTKRMSVDFDDGFCHLLALSVGKSF
;
A
#
# COMPACT_ATOMS: atom_id res chain seq x y z
N GLY A 1 -3.75 1.32 3.51
CA GLY A 1 -2.47 1.28 4.24
C GLY A 1 -1.66 0.08 3.82
N LEU A 2 -0.42 0.03 4.30
CA LEU A 2 0.58 -1.02 4.13
C LEU A 2 1.35 -1.15 5.45
N GLY A 3 1.70 -2.38 5.83
CA GLY A 3 2.57 -2.63 6.97
C GLY A 3 3.41 -3.88 6.71
N THR A 4 4.73 -3.75 6.78
CA THR A 4 5.69 -4.85 6.64
C THR A 4 6.79 -4.69 7.67
N LYS A 5 7.15 -5.77 8.36
CA LYS A 5 8.23 -5.79 9.35
C LYS A 5 8.99 -7.11 9.21
N TYR A 6 10.31 -7.00 9.06
CA TYR A 6 11.23 -8.12 8.99
C TYR A 6 12.12 -8.14 10.23
N ASP A 7 12.72 -9.31 10.50
CA ASP A 7 13.73 -9.45 11.55
C ASP A 7 14.94 -8.56 11.26
N SER A 8 15.60 -8.06 12.29
CA SER A 8 16.68 -7.07 12.14
C SER A 8 17.91 -7.59 11.39
N ASP A 9 18.13 -8.91 11.40
CA ASP A 9 19.27 -9.59 10.80
C ASP A 9 18.99 -10.14 9.39
N TRP A 10 17.77 -9.98 8.87
CA TRP A 10 17.36 -10.57 7.60
C TRP A 10 18.19 -10.10 6.38
N ASN A 11 18.31 -10.98 5.39
CA ASN A 11 19.25 -10.83 4.26
C ASN A 11 19.02 -9.60 3.37
N LEU A 12 17.81 -9.03 3.33
CA LEU A 12 17.51 -7.82 2.55
C LEU A 12 17.20 -6.60 3.42
N LYS A 13 17.76 -6.51 4.64
CA LYS A 13 17.65 -5.31 5.51
C LYS A 13 18.11 -4.02 4.87
N TRP A 14 18.95 -4.10 3.84
CA TRP A 14 19.37 -2.99 3.01
C TRP A 14 18.27 -2.44 2.08
N SER A 15 17.23 -3.22 1.81
CA SER A 15 16.05 -2.81 1.02
C SER A 15 14.96 -2.24 1.94
N SER A 16 14.61 -2.96 3.00
CA SER A 16 13.61 -2.54 3.99
C SER A 16 13.83 -3.31 5.29
N THR A 17 13.39 -2.80 6.43
CA THR A 17 13.29 -3.58 7.67
C THR A 17 11.91 -3.40 8.28
N GLU A 18 11.39 -2.19 8.21
CA GLU A 18 10.03 -1.87 8.62
C GLU A 18 9.48 -0.82 7.65
N THR A 19 8.25 -0.99 7.19
CA THR A 19 7.54 0.01 6.39
C THR A 19 6.10 0.05 6.84
N THR A 20 5.63 1.23 7.17
CA THR A 20 4.25 1.50 7.52
C THR A 20 3.77 2.68 6.70
N LEU A 21 2.64 2.51 6.03
CA LEU A 21 1.93 3.57 5.34
C LEU A 21 0.48 3.48 5.77
N GLU A 22 0.01 4.47 6.54
CA GLU A 22 -1.36 4.52 7.01
C GLU A 22 -2.11 5.64 6.29
N THR A 23 -3.37 5.38 5.95
CA THR A 23 -4.21 6.39 5.32
C THR A 23 -5.57 6.46 6.00
N MET A 24 -6.01 7.68 6.27
CA MET A 24 -7.37 7.97 6.75
C MET A 24 -8.06 8.84 5.71
N THR A 25 -9.29 8.50 5.33
CA THR A 25 -10.04 9.24 4.31
C THR A 25 -11.35 9.76 4.88
N LEU A 26 -11.57 11.07 4.77
CA LEU A 26 -12.85 11.71 4.98
C LEU A 26 -13.51 11.95 3.61
N ASN A 27 -14.74 11.46 3.43
CA ASN A 27 -15.44 11.49 2.15
C ASN A 27 -16.89 11.97 2.27
N PRO A 28 -17.14 13.29 2.40
CA PRO A 28 -18.49 13.83 2.26
C PRO A 28 -18.98 13.66 0.82
N ASN A 29 -20.22 13.18 0.68
CA ASN A 29 -20.86 12.91 -0.61
C ASN A 29 -22.26 13.53 -0.67
N VAL A 30 -22.66 13.94 -1.87
CA VAL A 30 -24.03 14.34 -2.20
C VAL A 30 -24.50 13.48 -3.37
N ALA A 31 -25.73 12.99 -3.29
CA ALA A 31 -26.38 12.24 -4.36
C ALA A 31 -27.67 12.93 -4.81
N TYR A 32 -27.98 12.83 -6.10
CA TYR A 32 -29.18 13.38 -6.71
C TYR A 32 -29.84 12.33 -7.59
N LYS A 33 -31.12 12.05 -7.28
CA LYS A 33 -31.97 11.17 -8.08
C LYS A 33 -32.53 11.97 -9.26
N ILE A 34 -32.04 11.71 -10.46
CA ILE A 34 -32.50 12.40 -11.68
C ILE A 34 -33.90 11.91 -12.05
N ASN A 35 -34.10 10.59 -12.03
CA ASN A 35 -35.38 9.95 -12.27
C ASN A 35 -35.42 8.58 -11.54
N ASP A 36 -36.47 7.79 -11.76
CA ASP A 36 -36.63 6.50 -11.07
C ASP A 36 -35.57 5.44 -11.40
N ARG A 37 -34.82 5.63 -12.49
CA ARG A 37 -33.77 4.71 -12.93
C ARG A 37 -32.36 5.27 -12.76
N LEU A 38 -32.15 6.58 -12.89
CA LEU A 38 -30.83 7.20 -12.92
C LEU A 38 -30.59 8.06 -11.67
N SER A 39 -29.48 7.81 -10.99
CA SER A 39 -28.97 8.63 -9.89
C SER A 39 -27.50 8.96 -10.10
N LEU A 40 -27.11 10.18 -9.73
CA LEU A 40 -25.73 10.65 -9.76
C LEU A 40 -25.25 10.94 -8.34
N ALA A 41 -23.96 10.79 -8.09
CA ALA A 41 -23.32 11.17 -6.85
C ALA A 41 -21.97 11.86 -7.12
N ALA A 42 -21.61 12.80 -6.26
CA ALA A 42 -20.30 13.42 -6.23
C ALA A 42 -19.83 13.56 -4.78
N GLY A 43 -18.53 13.41 -4.57
CA GLY A 43 -17.93 13.55 -3.25
C GLY A 43 -16.54 14.14 -3.29
N LEU A 44 -16.20 14.82 -2.20
CA LEU A 44 -14.85 15.30 -1.95
C LEU A 44 -14.10 14.23 -1.15
N ARG A 45 -12.85 13.94 -1.50
CA ARG A 45 -11.98 13.01 -0.78
C ARG A 45 -10.83 13.80 -0.16
N MET A 46 -10.78 13.82 1.16
CA MET A 46 -9.67 14.38 1.93
C MET A 46 -8.95 13.21 2.58
N MET A 47 -7.67 13.04 2.29
CA MET A 47 -6.89 11.90 2.74
C MET A 47 -5.70 12.38 3.57
N TYR A 48 -5.58 11.88 4.79
CA TYR A 48 -4.35 11.98 5.57
C TYR A 48 -3.51 10.73 5.32
N LEU A 49 -2.21 10.90 5.15
CA LEU A 49 -1.23 9.83 4.95
C LEU A 49 -0.11 9.99 5.96
N ASP A 50 0.21 8.92 6.67
CA ASP A 50 1.39 8.78 7.55
C ASP A 50 2.32 7.71 6.96
N PHE A 51 3.61 7.98 6.93
CA PHE A 51 4.63 7.10 6.38
C PHE A 51 5.81 6.98 7.33
N ASP A 52 6.22 5.75 7.64
CA ASP A 52 7.41 5.41 8.41
C ASP A 52 8.15 4.27 7.71
N HIS A 53 9.43 4.46 7.40
CA HIS A 53 10.23 3.46 6.71
C HIS A 53 11.64 3.40 7.31
N ARG A 54 12.08 2.18 7.63
CA ARG A 54 13.40 1.86 8.17
C ARG A 54 14.14 0.90 7.24
N LYS A 55 15.45 1.11 7.12
CA LYS A 55 16.38 0.17 6.47
C LYS A 55 17.77 0.23 7.08
N ILE A 56 18.55 -0.83 6.86
CA ILE A 56 19.95 -0.98 7.29
C ILE A 56 20.81 -1.22 6.04
N PRO A 57 21.28 -0.16 5.34
CA PRO A 57 22.02 -0.34 4.08
C PRO A 57 23.38 -1.02 4.24
N PHE A 58 24.05 -0.78 5.38
CA PHE A 58 25.34 -1.38 5.74
C PHE A 58 25.25 -1.99 7.13
N ASP A 59 25.74 -3.21 7.29
CA ASP A 59 25.86 -3.88 8.58
C ASP A 59 27.19 -4.64 8.64
N ASN A 60 28.19 -4.01 9.26
CA ASN A 60 29.57 -4.48 9.27
C ASN A 60 30.11 -4.78 7.85
N ASP A 61 29.68 -3.99 6.87
CA ASP A 61 30.10 -4.13 5.47
C ASP A 61 31.43 -3.42 5.25
N THR A 62 32.22 -3.90 4.28
CA THR A 62 33.38 -3.15 3.80
C THR A 62 32.90 -1.96 2.97
N ILE A 63 33.07 -0.75 3.48
CA ILE A 63 32.60 0.51 2.84
C ILE A 63 33.71 1.25 2.08
N GLY A 64 34.95 0.77 2.19
CA GLY A 64 36.11 1.36 1.54
C GLY A 64 37.42 0.81 2.10
N ALA A 65 38.52 1.51 1.82
CA ALA A 65 39.83 1.20 2.35
C ALA A 65 40.48 2.47 2.92
N LEU A 66 41.43 2.29 3.85
CA LEU A 66 42.19 3.39 4.42
C LEU A 66 42.94 4.16 3.32
N PRO A 67 42.92 5.50 3.36
CA PRO A 67 43.72 6.32 2.44
C PRO A 67 45.20 6.31 2.84
N PRO A 68 46.12 6.65 1.91
CA PRO A 68 47.53 6.87 2.24
C PRO A 68 47.72 7.87 3.40
N PRO A 69 48.72 7.70 4.29
CA PRO A 69 49.86 6.79 4.19
C PRO A 69 49.63 5.37 4.75
N PHE A 70 48.43 5.06 5.23
CA PHE A 70 48.13 3.74 5.77
C PHE A 70 48.08 2.69 4.65
N PRO A 71 48.41 1.41 4.93
CA PRO A 71 48.12 0.33 3.99
C PRO A 71 46.60 0.29 3.71
N PRO A 72 46.17 -0.15 2.52
CA PRO A 72 44.76 -0.15 2.09
C PRO A 72 43.95 -1.23 2.82
N LEU A 73 43.82 -1.08 4.13
CA LEU A 73 43.06 -1.98 4.99
C LEU A 73 41.56 -1.66 4.87
N PRO A 74 40.69 -2.68 4.96
CA PRO A 74 39.25 -2.48 4.91
C PRO A 74 38.75 -1.53 6.00
N VAL A 75 37.90 -0.58 5.59
CA VAL A 75 37.07 0.21 6.50
C VAL A 75 35.72 -0.50 6.61
N ILE A 76 35.34 -0.84 7.84
CA ILE A 76 34.09 -1.51 8.15
C ILE A 76 33.08 -0.47 8.63
N GLY A 77 31.89 -0.49 8.03
CA GLY A 77 30.83 0.47 8.31
C GLY A 77 29.50 -0.19 8.63
N SER A 78 28.75 0.47 9.50
CA SER A 78 27.35 0.13 9.81
C SER A 78 26.50 1.39 9.67
N MET A 79 25.31 1.25 9.10
CA MET A 79 24.39 2.36 8.86
C MET A 79 22.95 1.89 8.93
N SER A 80 22.14 2.61 9.70
CA SER A 80 20.68 2.51 9.69
C SER A 80 20.06 3.86 9.35
N THR A 81 18.93 3.80 8.63
CA THR A 81 18.21 4.99 8.19
C THR A 81 16.73 4.85 8.51
N ARG A 82 16.10 5.95 8.91
CA ARG A 82 14.64 6.05 9.06
C ARG A 82 14.13 7.29 8.36
N VAL A 83 13.07 7.13 7.59
CA VAL A 83 12.27 8.24 7.07
C VAL A 83 10.94 8.19 7.78
N LYS A 84 10.49 9.31 8.34
CA LYS A 84 9.12 9.47 8.81
C LYS A 84 8.53 10.76 8.27
N GLY A 85 7.26 10.75 7.87
CA GLY A 85 6.57 11.98 7.49
C GLY A 85 5.09 11.76 7.21
N ASP A 86 4.37 12.87 7.11
CA ASP A 86 2.94 12.88 6.88
C ASP A 86 2.53 13.88 5.80
N SER A 87 1.29 13.77 5.34
CA SER A 87 0.69 14.74 4.44
C SER A 87 -0.84 14.65 4.37
N TRP A 88 -1.43 15.74 3.91
CA TRP A 88 -2.79 15.76 3.40
C TRP A 88 -2.80 15.74 1.87
N GLY A 89 -3.70 14.94 1.30
CA GLY A 89 -4.00 14.86 -0.12
C GLY A 89 -5.49 15.06 -0.37
N TYR A 90 -5.81 15.59 -1.54
CA TYR A 90 -7.18 15.89 -1.94
C TYR A 90 -7.52 15.24 -3.28
N GLY A 91 -8.76 14.80 -3.40
CA GLY A 91 -9.33 14.26 -4.62
C GLY A 91 -10.85 14.32 -4.60
N TYR A 92 -11.49 13.63 -5.53
CA TYR A 92 -12.93 13.56 -5.63
C TYR A 92 -13.37 12.19 -6.14
N ASN A 93 -14.65 11.89 -5.99
CA ASN A 93 -15.28 10.73 -6.62
C ASN A 93 -16.59 11.12 -7.28
N LEU A 94 -16.88 10.46 -8.39
CA LEU A 94 -18.13 10.61 -9.14
C LEU A 94 -18.78 9.23 -9.25
N GLY A 95 -20.08 9.17 -9.02
CA GLY A 95 -20.86 7.94 -9.05
C GLY A 95 -22.06 8.08 -9.98
N VAL A 96 -22.36 7.01 -10.69
CA VAL A 96 -23.57 6.84 -11.49
C VAL A 96 -24.20 5.52 -11.09
N SER A 97 -25.50 5.52 -10.82
CA SER A 97 -26.28 4.31 -10.63
C SER A 97 -27.44 4.32 -11.61
N TYR A 98 -27.64 3.19 -12.28
CA TYR A 98 -28.68 3.02 -13.29
C TYR A 98 -29.44 1.70 -13.09
N LYS A 99 -30.75 1.79 -12.86
CA LYS A 99 -31.65 0.63 -12.83
C LYS A 99 -31.98 0.22 -14.26
N ILE A 100 -31.37 -0.87 -14.73
CA ILE A 100 -31.60 -1.40 -16.08
C ILE A 100 -33.00 -2.03 -16.15
N THR A 101 -33.32 -2.88 -15.17
CA THR A 101 -34.64 -3.46 -14.92
C THR A 101 -34.94 -3.43 -13.43
N ASP A 102 -36.12 -3.89 -13.00
CA ASP A 102 -36.47 -3.97 -11.58
C ASP A 102 -35.57 -4.95 -10.80
N THR A 103 -34.97 -5.92 -11.50
CA THR A 103 -34.10 -6.95 -10.96
C THR A 103 -32.62 -6.73 -11.26
N LEU A 104 -32.25 -5.73 -12.07
CA LEU A 104 -30.87 -5.52 -12.50
C LEU A 104 -30.47 -4.05 -12.38
N ASP A 105 -29.49 -3.78 -11.54
CA ASP A 105 -28.88 -2.47 -11.36
C ASP A 105 -27.44 -2.47 -11.88
N ALA A 106 -27.01 -1.35 -12.44
CA ALA A 106 -25.63 -1.08 -12.79
C ALA A 106 -25.10 0.11 -11.99
N GLY A 107 -23.83 0.06 -11.65
CA GLY A 107 -23.13 1.13 -10.95
C GLY A 107 -21.79 1.42 -11.62
N PHE A 108 -21.44 2.70 -11.66
CA PHE A 108 -20.12 3.15 -12.09
C PHE A 108 -19.60 4.18 -11.11
N VAL A 109 -18.33 4.06 -10.71
CA VAL A 109 -17.66 5.02 -9.84
C VAL A 109 -16.29 5.34 -10.39
N TYR A 110 -16.02 6.62 -10.57
CA TYR A 110 -14.67 7.14 -10.79
C TYR A 110 -14.14 7.72 -9.48
N ARG A 111 -12.90 7.35 -9.14
CA ARG A 111 -12.14 7.96 -8.05
C ARG A 111 -10.93 8.63 -8.64
N SER A 112 -10.77 9.93 -8.38
CA SER A 112 -9.63 10.68 -8.87
C SER A 112 -8.34 10.23 -8.20
N ARG A 113 -7.23 10.51 -8.87
CA ARG A 113 -5.88 10.51 -8.30
C ARG A 113 -5.83 11.42 -7.07
N VAL A 114 -5.00 11.04 -6.09
CA VAL A 114 -4.66 11.88 -4.93
C VAL A 114 -3.14 11.99 -4.84
N ARG A 115 -2.63 13.22 -4.82
CA ARG A 115 -1.20 13.51 -4.67
C ARG A 115 -0.89 13.88 -3.23
N HIS A 116 0.13 13.23 -2.67
CA HIS A 116 0.64 13.49 -1.33
C HIS A 116 2.06 14.05 -1.44
N THR A 117 2.26 15.28 -0.96
CA THR A 117 3.61 15.83 -0.72
C THR A 117 3.96 15.59 0.73
N VAL A 118 4.61 14.46 0.99
CA VAL A 118 5.02 14.01 2.33
C VAL A 118 6.18 14.86 2.80
N LYS A 119 6.06 15.43 4.00
CA LYS A 119 7.13 16.18 4.67
C LYS A 119 7.40 15.53 6.02
N GLY A 120 8.67 15.49 6.40
CA GLY A 120 9.04 14.99 7.71
C GLY A 120 10.55 14.93 7.88
N ASP A 121 11.02 13.91 8.56
CA ASP A 121 12.38 13.78 9.05
C ASP A 121 13.07 12.54 8.50
N PHE A 122 14.38 12.66 8.29
CA PHE A 122 15.28 11.60 7.93
C PHE A 122 16.36 11.48 9.00
N GLU A 123 16.41 10.33 9.65
CA GLU A 123 17.39 9.99 10.68
C GLU A 123 18.39 9.01 10.10
N VAL A 124 19.69 9.27 10.31
CA VAL A 124 20.77 8.35 9.95
C VAL A 124 21.66 8.12 11.15
N ASN A 125 21.83 6.86 11.52
CA ASN A 125 22.82 6.44 12.50
C ASN A 125 23.87 5.61 11.78
N SER A 126 25.13 6.01 11.89
CA SER A 126 26.22 5.27 11.27
C SER A 126 27.48 5.28 12.14
N SER A 127 28.32 4.28 11.90
CA SER A 127 29.64 4.15 12.49
C SER A 127 30.58 3.58 11.45
N ALA A 128 31.84 3.98 11.51
CA ALA A 128 32.90 3.36 10.73
C ALA A 128 34.12 3.15 11.61
N GLY A 129 34.82 2.05 11.36
CA GLY A 129 36.05 1.69 12.05
C GLY A 129 36.94 0.84 11.15
N THR A 130 38.11 0.48 11.69
CA THR A 130 39.05 -0.39 10.98
C THR A 130 39.46 -1.55 11.89
N VAL A 131 40.02 -2.60 11.30
CA VAL A 131 40.55 -3.75 12.04
C VAL A 131 41.80 -3.42 12.86
N VAL A 132 42.42 -2.27 12.59
CA VAL A 132 43.57 -1.74 13.35
C VAL A 132 43.09 -0.57 14.23
N PRO A 133 43.73 -0.31 15.39
CA PRO A 133 43.32 0.77 16.29
C PRO A 133 43.81 2.13 15.76
N VAL A 134 43.29 2.55 14.62
CA VAL A 134 43.53 3.87 14.01
C VAL A 134 42.21 4.63 14.01
N ASP A 135 42.22 5.82 14.60
CA ASP A 135 41.06 6.72 14.56
C ASP A 135 40.87 7.26 13.14
N ILE A 136 39.68 7.03 12.58
CA ILE A 136 39.28 7.59 11.30
C ILE A 136 37.99 8.41 11.46
N PRO A 137 37.85 9.55 10.76
CA PRO A 137 36.56 10.23 10.67
C PRO A 137 35.53 9.29 10.03
N ASN A 138 34.30 9.28 10.54
CA ASN A 138 33.23 8.48 9.94
C ASN A 138 32.87 9.03 8.54
N PRO A 139 33.15 8.29 7.45
CA PRO A 139 32.84 8.74 6.09
C PRO A 139 31.36 8.59 5.74
N LEU A 140 30.58 7.86 6.54
CA LEU A 140 29.15 7.67 6.33
C LEU A 140 28.33 8.84 6.88
N PRO A 141 27.23 9.24 6.22
CA PRO A 141 26.25 10.17 6.77
C PRO A 141 25.79 9.79 8.18
N TYR A 142 25.62 10.77 9.08
CA TYR A 142 24.98 10.57 10.38
C TYR A 142 24.26 11.84 10.85
N GLY A 143 23.27 11.70 11.73
CA GLY A 143 22.43 12.78 12.24
C GLY A 143 21.06 12.85 11.54
N ASN A 144 20.42 14.02 11.66
CA ASN A 144 19.03 14.22 11.22
C ASN A 144 18.93 15.31 10.16
N ALA A 145 18.16 15.05 9.10
CA ALA A 145 17.84 15.99 8.03
C ALA A 145 16.31 16.08 7.83
N SER A 146 15.82 17.19 7.28
CA SER A 146 14.43 17.22 6.79
C SER A 146 14.30 16.35 5.54
N ALA A 147 13.20 15.62 5.40
CA ALA A 147 12.85 14.87 4.20
C ALA A 147 11.58 15.42 3.55
N ARG A 148 11.55 15.36 2.21
CA ARG A 148 10.36 15.61 1.41
C ARG A 148 10.25 14.58 0.31
N GLY A 149 9.10 13.94 0.20
CA GLY A 149 8.79 12.97 -0.85
C GLY A 149 7.42 13.23 -1.49
N GLU A 150 7.22 12.64 -2.67
CA GLU A 150 5.93 12.67 -3.36
C GLU A 150 5.41 11.25 -3.51
N ILE A 151 4.18 11.01 -3.07
CA ILE A 151 3.47 9.75 -3.22
C ILE A 151 2.19 10.03 -4.01
N GLU A 152 2.01 9.36 -5.14
CA GLU A 152 0.80 9.43 -5.94
C GLU A 152 -0.06 8.19 -5.71
N LEU A 153 -1.31 8.38 -5.27
CA LEU A 153 -2.31 7.31 -5.20
C LEU A 153 -3.15 7.34 -6.49
N PRO A 154 -3.19 6.23 -7.25
CA PRO A 154 -3.71 6.23 -8.61
C PRO A 154 -5.22 6.51 -8.68
N PRO A 155 -5.71 7.04 -9.80
CA PRO A 155 -7.14 7.05 -10.08
C PRO A 155 -7.65 5.61 -10.28
N SER A 156 -8.95 5.40 -10.06
CA SER A 156 -9.59 4.11 -10.31
C SER A 156 -11.00 4.24 -10.86
N TRP A 157 -11.37 3.23 -11.64
CA TRP A 157 -12.66 3.09 -12.28
C TRP A 157 -13.29 1.81 -11.79
N THR A 158 -14.50 1.90 -11.24
CA THR A 158 -15.26 0.75 -10.75
C THR A 158 -16.54 0.64 -11.56
N ALA A 159 -16.78 -0.53 -12.13
CA ALA A 159 -18.07 -0.90 -12.72
C ALA A 159 -18.64 -2.08 -11.95
N GLY A 160 -19.95 -2.11 -11.76
CA GLY A 160 -20.62 -3.21 -11.08
C GLY A 160 -22.03 -3.46 -11.60
N LEU A 161 -22.46 -4.71 -11.47
CA LEU A 161 -23.81 -5.17 -11.75
C LEU A 161 -24.36 -5.86 -10.51
N ASN A 162 -25.63 -5.62 -10.23
CA ASN A 162 -26.35 -6.25 -9.13
C ASN A 162 -27.63 -6.87 -9.67
N TYR A 163 -27.71 -8.20 -9.63
CA TYR A 163 -28.81 -8.98 -10.18
C TYR A 163 -29.59 -9.72 -9.07
N ARG A 164 -30.89 -9.50 -9.03
CA ARG A 164 -31.85 -10.09 -8.08
C ARG A 164 -32.78 -11.06 -8.82
N PRO A 165 -32.35 -12.31 -9.10
CA PRO A 165 -33.16 -13.29 -9.83
C PRO A 165 -34.45 -13.68 -9.08
N VAL A 166 -34.41 -13.64 -7.75
CA VAL A 166 -35.55 -13.88 -6.85
C VAL A 166 -35.43 -12.95 -5.64
N GLU A 167 -36.52 -12.73 -4.92
CA GLU A 167 -36.59 -11.76 -3.80
C GLU A 167 -35.53 -12.00 -2.70
N ARG A 168 -35.11 -13.25 -2.49
CA ARG A 168 -34.19 -13.64 -1.42
C ARG A 168 -32.74 -13.78 -1.85
N LEU A 169 -32.43 -13.59 -3.15
CA LEU A 169 -31.08 -13.80 -3.68
C LEU A 169 -30.60 -12.56 -4.40
N ASN A 170 -29.44 -12.06 -4.00
CA ASN A 170 -28.75 -10.98 -4.66
C ASN A 170 -27.37 -11.45 -5.14
N ILE A 171 -27.02 -11.16 -6.39
CA ILE A 171 -25.75 -11.55 -7.01
C ILE A 171 -25.07 -10.30 -7.53
N GLY A 172 -23.84 -10.07 -7.10
CA GLY A 172 -23.03 -8.92 -7.48
C GLY A 172 -21.83 -9.33 -8.33
N LEU A 173 -21.59 -8.58 -9.40
CA LEU A 173 -20.34 -8.61 -10.17
C LEU A 173 -19.69 -7.23 -10.10
N ALA A 174 -18.38 -7.18 -9.91
CA ALA A 174 -17.63 -5.92 -9.89
C ALA A 174 -16.30 -6.07 -10.62
N ALA A 175 -15.92 -5.01 -11.34
CA ALA A 175 -14.62 -4.86 -11.95
C ALA A 175 -14.05 -3.49 -11.56
N ILE A 176 -12.83 -3.48 -11.05
CA ILE A 176 -12.09 -2.27 -10.70
C ILE A 176 -10.83 -2.23 -11.56
N TYR A 177 -10.66 -1.16 -12.33
CA TYR A 177 -9.42 -0.82 -13.02
C TYR A 177 -8.69 0.24 -12.23
N THR A 178 -7.42 0.00 -11.92
CA THR A 178 -6.59 0.97 -11.19
C THR A 178 -5.38 1.35 -12.04
N GLU A 179 -5.21 2.65 -12.27
CA GLU A 179 -4.14 3.20 -13.12
C GLU A 179 -2.82 3.34 -12.34
N TRP A 180 -2.28 2.21 -11.87
CA TRP A 180 -1.01 2.20 -11.13
C TRP A 180 0.20 2.68 -11.93
N SER A 181 0.09 2.73 -13.26
CA SER A 181 1.09 3.41 -14.10
C SER A 181 1.27 4.89 -13.77
N THR A 182 0.34 5.52 -13.05
CA THR A 182 0.54 6.88 -12.53
C THR A 182 1.52 6.94 -11.34
N TYR A 183 1.86 5.81 -10.73
CA TYR A 183 2.86 5.71 -9.67
C TYR A 183 4.22 5.33 -10.26
N ASP A 184 4.88 6.33 -10.86
CA ASP A 184 6.12 6.15 -11.62
C ASP A 184 7.37 6.04 -10.74
N ASP A 185 7.49 6.86 -9.70
CA ASP A 185 8.70 6.99 -8.90
C ASP A 185 8.39 7.37 -7.45
N LEU A 186 9.10 6.71 -6.52
CA LEU A 186 9.21 7.18 -5.14
C LEU A 186 10.45 8.09 -5.04
N THR A 187 10.23 9.38 -5.28
CA THR A 187 11.28 10.39 -5.14
C THR A 187 11.33 10.92 -3.72
N MET A 188 12.54 11.05 -3.19
CA MET A 188 12.83 11.71 -1.92
C MET A 188 13.96 12.73 -2.06
N THR A 189 13.78 13.87 -1.40
CA THR A 189 14.77 14.93 -1.30
C THR A 189 15.06 15.22 0.16
N PHE A 190 16.32 15.51 0.46
CA PHE A 190 16.81 15.68 1.82
C PHE A 190 17.40 17.08 2.02
N GLY A 191 17.22 17.61 3.22
CA GLY A 191 17.78 18.89 3.65
C GLY A 191 19.28 18.80 3.96
N PRO A 192 19.94 19.95 4.14
CA PRO A 192 21.40 20.05 4.27
C PRO A 192 21.97 19.61 5.63
N THR A 193 21.13 19.28 6.61
CA THR A 193 21.56 19.06 8.00
C THR A 193 22.01 17.62 8.20
N LEU A 194 23.31 17.39 8.32
CA LEU A 194 23.89 16.13 8.80
C LEU A 194 25.15 16.45 9.62
N GLY A 195 25.48 15.59 10.58
CA GLY A 195 26.56 15.82 11.54
C GLY A 195 27.96 15.90 10.92
N ASN A 196 28.20 15.19 9.82
CA ASN A 196 29.42 15.29 9.02
C ASN A 196 29.31 16.26 7.83
N HIS A 197 28.26 17.08 7.76
CA HIS A 197 27.96 17.95 6.62
C HIS A 197 27.84 17.23 5.26
N ALA A 198 27.63 15.90 5.28
CA ALA A 198 27.39 15.16 4.05
C ALA A 198 26.13 15.69 3.36
N LYS A 199 26.19 15.84 2.04
CA LYS A 199 25.01 16.13 1.23
C LYS A 199 24.38 14.81 0.82
N LEU A 200 23.15 14.58 1.26
CA LEU A 200 22.38 13.42 0.82
C LEU A 200 21.92 13.68 -0.62
N PRO A 201 22.22 12.78 -1.56
CA PRO A 201 21.69 12.90 -2.91
C PRO A 201 20.17 12.72 -2.90
N ARG A 202 19.51 13.25 -3.93
CA ARG A 202 18.12 12.88 -4.23
C ARG A 202 18.05 11.37 -4.38
N SER A 203 17.13 10.73 -3.66
CA SER A 203 16.80 9.33 -3.85
C SER A 203 15.60 9.24 -4.80
N SER A 204 15.68 8.33 -5.76
CA SER A 204 14.63 8.07 -6.74
C SER A 204 14.61 6.57 -6.97
N GLU A 205 13.48 5.96 -6.65
CA GLU A 205 13.21 4.55 -6.87
C GLU A 205 12.09 4.43 -7.89
N GLN A 206 12.46 4.21 -9.15
CA GLN A 206 11.50 3.95 -10.21
C GLN A 206 10.67 2.71 -9.86
N LYS A 207 9.36 2.87 -9.83
CA LYS A 207 8.40 1.80 -9.55
C LYS A 207 7.84 1.25 -10.86
N ASN A 208 7.48 2.10 -11.81
CA ASN A 208 6.97 1.70 -13.14
C ASN A 208 5.89 0.61 -13.06
N TRP A 209 4.94 0.77 -12.12
CA TRP A 209 3.88 -0.21 -11.91
C TRP A 209 2.92 -0.25 -13.10
N LYS A 210 2.23 -1.37 -13.26
CA LYS A 210 1.30 -1.59 -14.37
C LYS A 210 -0.12 -1.38 -13.92
N ASP A 211 -0.95 -0.87 -14.80
CA ASP A 211 -2.39 -0.83 -14.57
C ASP A 211 -2.93 -2.25 -14.46
N VAL A 212 -3.85 -2.47 -13.51
CA VAL A 212 -4.38 -3.80 -13.23
C VAL A 212 -5.88 -3.79 -12.96
N TRP A 213 -6.45 -4.98 -13.11
CA TRP A 213 -7.84 -5.26 -12.80
C TRP A 213 -7.98 -6.01 -11.48
N ARG A 214 -9.07 -5.70 -10.78
CA ARG A 214 -9.60 -6.49 -9.68
C ARG A 214 -11.04 -6.87 -10.02
N LEU A 215 -11.31 -8.17 -10.07
CA LEU A 215 -12.59 -8.74 -10.49
C LEU A 215 -13.22 -9.47 -9.31
N GLY A 216 -14.49 -9.22 -9.04
CA GLY A 216 -15.22 -9.80 -7.93
C GLY A 216 -16.59 -10.36 -8.34
N LEU A 217 -16.94 -11.48 -7.72
CA LEU A 217 -18.26 -12.09 -7.76
C LEU A 217 -18.69 -12.36 -6.32
N GLY A 218 -19.91 -11.98 -5.97
CA GLY A 218 -20.48 -12.25 -4.65
C GLY A 218 -21.95 -12.55 -4.73
N ALA A 219 -22.47 -13.21 -3.71
CA ALA A 219 -23.89 -13.43 -3.53
C ALA A 219 -24.29 -13.29 -2.06
N GLU A 220 -25.51 -12.79 -1.86
CA GLU A 220 -26.19 -12.76 -0.57
C GLU A 220 -27.51 -13.51 -0.71
N TYR A 221 -27.79 -14.38 0.25
CA TYR A 221 -29.05 -15.11 0.33
C TYR A 221 -29.72 -14.90 1.68
N LEU A 222 -30.98 -14.48 1.66
CA LEU A 222 -31.82 -14.35 2.84
C LEU A 222 -32.39 -15.73 3.21
N LEU A 223 -31.81 -16.37 4.23
CA LEU A 223 -32.30 -17.65 4.76
C LEU A 223 -33.70 -17.48 5.39
N THR A 224 -33.87 -16.38 6.13
CA THR A 224 -35.13 -15.97 6.76
C THR A 224 -35.23 -14.45 6.69
N GLU A 225 -36.31 -13.87 7.22
CA GLU A 225 -36.44 -12.41 7.36
C GLU A 225 -35.38 -11.80 8.28
N ARG A 226 -34.73 -12.59 9.13
CA ARG A 226 -33.71 -12.12 10.08
C ARG A 226 -32.30 -12.54 9.73
N TRP A 227 -32.12 -13.62 9.00
CA TRP A 227 -30.80 -14.21 8.74
C TRP A 227 -30.44 -14.10 7.26
N SER A 228 -29.26 -13.53 6.98
CA SER A 228 -28.64 -13.57 5.66
C SER A 228 -27.29 -14.31 5.71
N VAL A 229 -26.94 -14.95 4.60
CA VAL A 229 -25.61 -15.53 4.40
C VAL A 229 -25.01 -14.96 3.13
N GLN A 230 -23.70 -14.73 3.18
CA GLN A 230 -22.96 -14.08 2.12
C GLN A 230 -21.74 -14.95 1.75
N GLY A 231 -21.42 -14.95 0.47
CA GLY A 231 -20.25 -15.62 -0.07
C GLY A 231 -19.70 -14.84 -1.25
N GLY A 232 -18.38 -14.79 -1.39
CA GLY A 232 -17.76 -14.07 -2.49
C GLY A 232 -16.33 -14.47 -2.78
N TYR A 233 -15.93 -14.21 -4.01
CA TYR A 233 -14.59 -14.44 -4.52
C TYR A 233 -14.11 -13.20 -5.28
N VAL A 234 -12.86 -12.82 -5.07
CA VAL A 234 -12.20 -11.75 -5.79
C VAL A 234 -10.84 -12.25 -6.29
N TYR A 235 -10.55 -11.96 -7.55
CA TYR A 235 -9.21 -12.04 -8.11
C TYR A 235 -8.63 -10.62 -8.24
N ASP A 236 -7.51 -10.37 -7.57
CA ASP A 236 -6.85 -9.06 -7.47
C ASP A 236 -5.44 -9.19 -8.03
N MET A 237 -5.19 -8.57 -9.19
CA MET A 237 -3.91 -8.68 -9.92
C MET A 237 -2.83 -7.79 -9.30
N ASP A 238 -1.58 -8.24 -9.35
CA ASP A 238 -0.41 -7.53 -8.85
C ASP A 238 0.08 -6.43 -9.81
N PRO A 239 0.09 -5.15 -9.39
CA PRO A 239 0.59 -4.06 -10.22
C PRO A 239 2.14 -3.96 -10.25
N ILE A 240 2.84 -4.65 -9.33
CA ILE A 240 4.28 -4.49 -9.13
C ILE A 240 5.05 -5.01 -10.34
N ASN A 241 5.93 -4.15 -10.86
CA ASN A 241 6.83 -4.51 -11.94
C ASN A 241 7.93 -5.47 -11.46
N ARG A 242 8.13 -6.57 -12.20
CA ARG A 242 9.10 -7.64 -11.89
C ARG A 242 10.54 -7.14 -11.75
N SER A 243 10.92 -6.07 -12.46
CA SER A 243 12.29 -5.51 -12.42
C SER A 243 12.48 -4.40 -11.38
N HIS A 244 11.39 -3.93 -10.76
CA HIS A 244 11.38 -2.81 -9.80
C HIS A 244 10.66 -3.20 -8.51
N THR A 245 10.79 -4.47 -8.12
CA THR A 245 10.21 -4.97 -6.88
C THR A 245 11.06 -4.52 -5.70
N ASP A 246 10.42 -4.03 -4.65
CA ASP A 246 11.01 -3.80 -3.35
C ASP A 246 10.41 -4.78 -2.33
N THR A 247 10.88 -4.73 -1.09
CA THR A 247 10.34 -5.52 0.01
C THR A 247 9.45 -4.71 0.95
N MET A 248 9.03 -3.52 0.55
CA MET A 248 8.01 -2.78 1.30
C MET A 248 6.65 -3.45 1.13
N LEU A 249 6.35 -3.96 -0.08
CA LEU A 249 5.08 -4.60 -0.44
C LEU A 249 5.28 -6.03 -0.91
N PRO A 250 4.55 -7.02 -0.36
CA PRO A 250 4.59 -8.36 -0.89
C PRO A 250 3.89 -8.39 -2.28
N PRO A 251 4.60 -8.82 -3.34
CA PRO A 251 4.07 -8.95 -4.69
C PRO A 251 3.23 -10.22 -4.83
N GLY A 252 2.60 -10.39 -6.00
CA GLY A 252 1.81 -11.57 -6.34
C GLY A 252 0.31 -11.31 -6.39
N ASP A 253 -0.34 -11.95 -7.36
CA ASP A 253 -1.79 -11.91 -7.54
C ASP A 253 -2.47 -12.55 -6.33
N ARG A 254 -3.70 -12.11 -6.03
CA ARG A 254 -4.41 -12.55 -4.82
C ARG A 254 -5.75 -13.16 -5.19
N HIS A 255 -6.01 -14.32 -4.59
CA HIS A 255 -7.32 -14.92 -4.52
C HIS A 255 -7.91 -14.60 -3.15
N ILE A 256 -9.04 -13.89 -3.13
CA ILE A 256 -9.70 -13.49 -1.89
C ILE A 256 -11.04 -14.21 -1.81
N PHE A 257 -11.17 -15.11 -0.84
CA PHE A 257 -12.41 -15.79 -0.53
C PHE A 257 -13.05 -15.10 0.67
N SER A 258 -14.37 -14.99 0.67
CA SER A 258 -15.11 -14.36 1.75
C SER A 258 -16.42 -15.09 2.02
N THR A 259 -16.81 -15.12 3.29
CA THR A 259 -18.12 -15.54 3.73
C THR A 259 -18.57 -14.74 4.93
N GLY A 260 -19.88 -14.62 5.13
CA GLY A 260 -20.42 -13.88 6.25
C GLY A 260 -21.85 -14.26 6.57
N VAL A 261 -22.29 -13.82 7.74
CA VAL A 261 -23.65 -13.95 8.23
C VAL A 261 -24.14 -12.59 8.71
N GLY A 262 -25.38 -12.25 8.33
CA GLY A 262 -26.09 -11.07 8.81
C GLY A 262 -27.27 -11.48 9.68
N TYR A 263 -27.52 -10.70 10.74
CA TYR A 263 -28.67 -10.83 11.62
C TYR A 263 -29.38 -9.48 11.78
N ALA A 264 -30.65 -9.43 11.37
CA ALA A 264 -31.51 -8.27 11.55
C ALA A 264 -32.41 -8.44 12.79
N ILE A 265 -32.43 -7.41 13.63
CA ILE A 265 -33.30 -7.31 14.80
C ILE A 265 -33.83 -5.89 14.94
N ASP A 266 -35.15 -5.72 14.76
CA ASP A 266 -35.82 -4.44 14.75
C ASP A 266 -35.14 -3.43 13.80
N THR A 267 -34.61 -2.33 14.32
CA THR A 267 -33.88 -1.30 13.56
C THR A 267 -32.38 -1.59 13.43
N TRP A 268 -31.89 -2.71 13.98
CA TRP A 268 -30.48 -3.05 14.05
C TRP A 268 -30.12 -4.17 13.08
N THR A 269 -28.89 -4.11 12.56
CA THR A 269 -28.30 -5.18 11.76
C THR A 269 -26.92 -5.48 12.29
N LEU A 270 -26.63 -6.74 12.56
CA LEU A 270 -25.33 -7.24 13.01
C LEU A 270 -24.75 -8.10 11.89
N ASN A 271 -23.50 -7.88 11.51
CA ASN A 271 -22.82 -8.75 10.55
C ASN A 271 -21.51 -9.26 11.13
N ALA A 272 -21.21 -10.52 10.82
CA ALA A 272 -19.91 -11.12 11.04
C ALA A 272 -19.41 -11.72 9.73
N SER A 273 -18.14 -11.49 9.40
CA SER A 273 -17.56 -11.98 8.15
C SER A 273 -16.13 -12.47 8.35
N TYR A 274 -15.78 -13.47 7.55
CA TYR A 274 -14.44 -14.02 7.46
C TYR A 274 -13.96 -13.90 6.02
N GLY A 275 -12.71 -13.46 5.85
CA GLY A 275 -12.01 -13.42 4.57
C GLY A 275 -10.71 -14.20 4.64
N LEU A 276 -10.36 -14.86 3.55
CA LEU A 276 -9.06 -15.49 3.33
C LEU A 276 -8.44 -14.92 2.06
N ILE A 277 -7.32 -14.24 2.20
CA ILE A 277 -6.47 -13.85 1.08
C ILE A 277 -5.41 -14.93 0.90
N MET A 278 -5.28 -15.45 -0.31
CA MET A 278 -4.20 -16.33 -0.74
C MET A 278 -3.39 -15.62 -1.82
N MET A 279 -2.12 -15.39 -1.55
CA MET A 279 -1.19 -14.77 -2.48
C MET A 279 -0.56 -15.84 -3.36
N GLN A 280 -0.49 -15.58 -4.66
CA GLN A 280 0.23 -16.45 -5.58
C GLN A 280 1.72 -16.32 -5.39
N SER A 281 2.38 -17.47 -5.33
CA SER A 281 3.83 -17.60 -5.38
C SER A 281 4.44 -16.85 -6.54
N CYS A 282 5.48 -16.07 -6.30
CA CYS A 282 6.24 -15.43 -7.38
C CYS A 282 7.71 -15.18 -7.03
N SER A 283 8.57 -15.30 -8.04
CA SER A 283 9.98 -14.91 -7.94
C SER A 283 10.19 -13.49 -8.46
N ARG A 284 10.94 -12.67 -7.72
CA ARG A 284 11.21 -11.26 -8.05
C ARG A 284 12.66 -10.89 -7.82
N SER A 285 13.13 -9.91 -8.58
CA SER A 285 14.44 -9.30 -8.36
C SER A 285 14.29 -8.04 -7.53
N VAL A 286 14.82 -8.08 -6.30
CA VAL A 286 14.89 -6.91 -5.42
C VAL A 286 16.22 -6.21 -5.64
N SER A 287 16.18 -4.88 -5.76
CA SER A 287 17.36 -4.04 -5.93
C SER A 287 17.20 -2.71 -5.21
N ASN A 288 18.30 -2.20 -4.64
CA ASN A 288 18.39 -0.82 -4.12
C ASN A 288 19.34 0.04 -4.96
N GLY A 289 19.64 -0.39 -6.19
CA GLY A 289 20.59 0.24 -7.10
C GLY A 289 22.02 -0.29 -6.99
N THR A 290 22.47 -0.71 -5.80
CA THR A 290 23.83 -1.23 -5.57
C THR A 290 23.88 -2.73 -5.29
N LYS A 291 22.92 -3.24 -4.52
CA LYS A 291 22.72 -4.67 -4.22
C LYS A 291 21.52 -5.17 -5.02
N ARG A 292 21.60 -6.40 -5.55
CA ARG A 292 20.50 -7.09 -6.23
C ARG A 292 20.43 -8.53 -5.76
N MET A 293 19.23 -9.01 -5.46
CA MET A 293 18.97 -10.38 -5.02
C MET A 293 17.69 -10.91 -5.66
N SER A 294 17.65 -12.21 -5.98
CA SER A 294 16.41 -12.90 -6.35
C SER A 294 15.73 -13.38 -5.08
N VAL A 295 14.44 -13.12 -4.96
CA VAL A 295 13.63 -13.48 -3.79
C VAL A 295 12.37 -14.18 -4.27
N ASP A 296 12.10 -15.33 -3.68
CA ASP A 296 10.86 -16.06 -3.89
C ASP A 296 9.88 -15.67 -2.77
N PHE A 297 8.70 -15.22 -3.18
CA PHE A 297 7.58 -14.89 -2.31
C PHE A 297 6.57 -16.02 -2.42
N ASP A 298 6.48 -16.84 -1.39
CA ASP A 298 5.65 -18.05 -1.35
C ASP A 298 4.80 -18.11 -0.08
N ASP A 299 3.79 -18.97 -0.08
CA ASP A 299 2.95 -19.29 1.09
C ASP A 299 2.30 -18.08 1.79
N GLY A 300 2.01 -17.01 1.04
CA GLY A 300 1.36 -15.82 1.57
C GLY A 300 -0.14 -16.05 1.80
N PHE A 301 -0.58 -16.01 3.07
CA PHE A 301 -2.01 -16.02 3.42
C PHE A 301 -2.33 -14.94 4.47
N CYS A 302 -3.55 -14.42 4.41
CA CYS A 302 -4.06 -13.47 5.39
C CYS A 302 -5.51 -13.82 5.76
N HIS A 303 -5.76 -13.94 7.05
CA HIS A 303 -7.10 -14.11 7.61
C HIS A 303 -7.67 -12.75 8.01
N LEU A 304 -8.89 -12.46 7.56
CA LEU A 304 -9.62 -11.25 7.87
C LEU A 304 -10.85 -11.61 8.67
N LEU A 305 -11.07 -10.90 9.78
CA LEU A 305 -12.29 -10.98 10.58
C LEU A 305 -12.92 -9.60 10.62
N ALA A 306 -14.22 -9.53 10.36
CA ALA A 306 -14.97 -8.29 10.38
C ALA A 306 -16.25 -8.45 11.18
N LEU A 307 -16.56 -7.43 12.00
CA LEU A 307 -17.84 -7.27 12.68
C LEU A 307 -18.38 -5.89 12.35
N SER A 308 -19.67 -5.80 12.04
CA SER A 308 -20.34 -4.51 11.82
C SER A 308 -21.71 -4.45 12.48
N VAL A 309 -22.08 -3.24 12.92
CA VAL A 309 -23.37 -2.94 13.50
C VAL A 309 -23.97 -1.76 12.74
N GLY A 310 -25.16 -1.94 12.20
CA GLY A 310 -25.95 -0.92 11.55
C GLY A 310 -27.19 -0.58 12.36
N LYS A 311 -27.62 0.68 12.32
CA LYS A 311 -28.89 1.15 12.87
C LYS A 311 -29.60 2.03 11.86
N SER A 312 -30.86 1.72 11.59
CA SER A 312 -31.77 2.56 10.83
C SER A 312 -32.46 3.56 11.77
N PHE A 313 -32.56 4.82 11.36
CA PHE A 313 -33.20 5.93 12.09
C PHE A 313 -34.38 6.49 11.30
#